data_AF-A0A950PHF3-F1
#
_entry.id   AF-A0A950PHF3-F1
#
_cell.length_a   1.000
_cell.length_b   1.000
_cell.length_c   1.000
_cell.angle_alpha   90.00
_cell.angle_beta   90.00
_cell.angle_gamma   90.00
#
_symmetry.space_group_name_H-M   'P 1'
#
loop_
_entity.id
_entity.type
_entity.pdbx_description
1 polymer ?
#
loop_
_entity_poly.entity_id
_entity_poly.type
_entity_poly.pdbx_seq_one_letter_code
_entity_poly.pdbx_strand_id
1 'polypeptide(L)'
;ALGAARVAGVSLPSLPNQDNSFAEIYARIDKVIDCLKGLSPSQIDGKDDAKVTVTIGGQPQELTGQNYLYHFAILQVQFHATTAYDLLRSVGVPIGKIDYLGPRPR
;
A
#
# COMPACT_ATOMS: atom_id res chain seq x y z
N ALA A 1 -0.58 -0.72 -3.29
CA ALA A 1 -0.64 -1.60 -4.48
C ALA A 1 0.02 -2.94 -4.24
N LEU A 2 1.31 -2.95 -3.85
CA LEU A 2 2.15 -4.15 -3.91
C LEU A 2 1.78 -5.25 -2.91
N GLY A 3 0.97 -4.98 -1.88
CA GLY A 3 0.52 -5.97 -0.89
C GLY A 3 -0.43 -7.00 -1.49
N ALA A 4 -1.72 -6.68 -1.53
CA ALA A 4 -2.77 -7.59 -2.00
C ALA A 4 -2.51 -8.12 -3.43
N ALA A 5 -2.07 -7.26 -4.36
CA ALA A 5 -1.78 -7.68 -5.73
C ALA A 5 -0.67 -8.75 -5.83
N ARG A 6 0.34 -8.69 -4.94
CA ARG A 6 1.42 -9.70 -4.90
C ARG A 6 0.92 -11.04 -4.37
N VAL A 7 0.08 -11.03 -3.33
CA VAL A 7 -0.58 -12.26 -2.83
C VAL A 7 -1.53 -12.81 -3.89
N ALA A 8 -2.28 -11.94 -4.56
CA ALA A 8 -3.16 -12.29 -5.65
C ALA A 8 -2.44 -12.91 -6.86
N GLY A 9 -1.13 -12.70 -6.98
CA GLY A 9 -0.33 -13.18 -8.11
C GLY A 9 -0.64 -12.46 -9.42
N VAL A 10 -1.19 -11.24 -9.34
CA VAL A 10 -1.49 -10.42 -10.52
C VAL A 10 -0.29 -9.56 -10.89
N SER A 11 -0.23 -9.11 -12.14
CA SER A 11 0.78 -8.16 -12.58
C SER A 11 0.66 -6.85 -11.80
N LEU A 12 1.80 -6.36 -11.31
CA LEU A 12 1.85 -5.12 -10.57
C LEU A 12 1.80 -3.93 -11.55
N PRO A 13 1.08 -2.85 -11.21
CA PRO A 13 1.08 -1.67 -12.05
C PRO A 13 2.51 -1.12 -12.12
N SER A 14 3.00 -0.85 -13.33
CA SER A 14 4.24 -0.10 -13.51
C SER A 14 4.00 1.34 -13.02
N LEU A 15 4.78 1.77 -12.03
CA LEU A 15 4.71 3.12 -11.47
C LEU A 15 6.03 3.84 -11.75
N PRO A 16 6.03 5.15 -12.01
CA PRO A 16 7.26 5.90 -12.22
C PRO A 16 8.20 5.85 -11.00
N ASN A 17 9.50 6.06 -11.17
CA ASN A 17 10.42 6.17 -10.02
C ASN A 17 10.36 7.53 -9.32
N GLN A 18 9.84 8.56 -10.00
CA GLN A 18 9.72 9.92 -9.49
C GLN A 18 8.44 10.56 -10.02
N ASP A 19 7.79 11.37 -9.18
CA ASP A 19 6.70 12.28 -9.57
C ASP A 19 7.18 13.72 -9.40
N ASN A 20 6.86 14.58 -10.36
CA ASN A 20 7.31 15.98 -10.42
C ASN A 20 6.16 16.97 -10.17
N SER A 21 4.93 16.49 -10.01
CA SER A 21 3.76 17.32 -9.71
C SER A 21 2.74 16.60 -8.85
N PHE A 22 1.87 17.35 -8.17
CA PHE A 22 0.74 16.76 -7.44
C PHE A 22 -0.19 15.97 -8.36
N ALA A 23 -0.41 16.41 -9.60
CA ALA A 23 -1.24 15.69 -10.57
C ALA A 23 -0.68 14.28 -10.85
N GLU A 24 0.64 14.14 -10.99
CA GLU A 24 1.30 12.84 -11.17
C GLU A 24 1.18 11.96 -9.91
N ILE A 25 1.32 12.55 -8.72
CA ILE A 25 1.14 11.84 -7.44
C ILE A 25 -0.30 11.31 -7.32
N TYR A 26 -1.31 12.14 -7.61
CA TYR A 26 -2.71 11.71 -7.58
C TYR A 26 -2.99 10.61 -8.62
N ALA A 27 -2.51 10.76 -9.86
CA ALA A 27 -2.64 9.74 -10.89
C ALA A 27 -2.00 8.40 -10.49
N ARG A 28 -0.87 8.43 -9.78
CA ARG A 28 -0.24 7.24 -9.20
C ARG A 28 -1.13 6.59 -8.16
N ILE A 29 -1.72 7.37 -7.25
CA ILE A 29 -2.64 6.86 -6.22
C ILE A 29 -3.85 6.20 -6.88
N ASP A 30 -4.47 6.85 -7.86
CA ASP A 30 -5.63 6.32 -8.58
C ASP A 30 -5.30 5.00 -9.29
N LYS A 31 -4.16 4.93 -10.00
CA LYS A 31 -3.70 3.70 -10.66
C LYS A 31 -3.54 2.54 -9.68
N VAL A 32 -3.08 2.82 -8.46
CA VAL A 32 -2.94 1.83 -7.40
C VAL A 32 -4.31 1.41 -6.84
N ILE A 33 -5.23 2.36 -6.64
CA ILE A 33 -6.59 2.09 -6.19
C ILE A 33 -7.33 1.23 -7.21
N ASP A 34 -7.24 1.54 -8.49
CA ASP A 34 -7.91 0.80 -9.57
C ASP A 34 -7.39 -0.64 -9.68
N CYS A 35 -6.07 -0.82 -9.54
CA CYS A 35 -5.48 -2.15 -9.43
C CYS A 35 -6.06 -2.96 -8.26
N LEU A 36 -6.24 -2.35 -7.08
CA LEU A 36 -6.81 -3.02 -5.91
C LEU A 36 -8.30 -3.31 -6.07
N LYS A 37 -9.08 -2.38 -6.67
CA LYS A 37 -10.51 -2.58 -6.97
C LYS A 37 -10.75 -3.69 -7.99
N GLY A 38 -9.77 -3.97 -8.85
CA GLY A 38 -9.84 -5.05 -9.83
C GLY A 38 -9.60 -6.46 -9.26
N LEU A 39 -9.24 -6.59 -7.98
CA LEU A 39 -9.01 -7.89 -7.35
C LEU A 39 -10.33 -8.53 -6.95
N SER A 40 -10.53 -9.81 -7.29
CA SER A 40 -11.64 -10.62 -6.78
C SER A 40 -11.23 -11.36 -5.49
N PRO A 41 -12.18 -11.64 -4.57
CA PRO A 41 -11.90 -12.42 -3.37
C PRO A 41 -11.22 -13.77 -3.66
N SER A 42 -11.67 -14.46 -4.71
CA SER A 42 -11.11 -15.74 -5.17
C SER A 42 -9.62 -15.69 -5.56
N GLN A 43 -9.05 -14.50 -5.81
CA GLN A 43 -7.63 -14.36 -6.07
C GLN A 43 -6.79 -14.33 -4.78
N ILE A 44 -7.41 -14.09 -3.62
CA ILE A 44 -6.75 -13.90 -2.32
C ILE A 44 -7.13 -15.01 -1.35
N ASP A 45 -8.38 -15.46 -1.36
CA ASP A 45 -8.90 -16.46 -0.43
C ASP A 45 -8.08 -17.77 -0.51
N GLY A 46 -7.70 -18.29 0.66
CA GLY A 46 -6.90 -19.51 0.79
C GLY A 46 -5.40 -19.35 0.51
N LYS A 47 -4.91 -18.11 0.36
CA LYS A 47 -3.48 -17.82 0.16
C LYS A 47 -2.75 -17.41 1.45
N ASP A 48 -3.34 -17.69 2.60
CA ASP A 48 -2.79 -17.38 3.91
C ASP A 48 -1.36 -17.91 4.07
N ASP A 49 -1.11 -19.15 3.62
CA ASP A 49 0.20 -19.83 3.66
C ASP A 49 1.03 -19.71 2.38
N ALA A 50 0.52 -19.02 1.35
CA ALA A 50 1.24 -18.84 0.09
C ALA A 50 2.57 -18.11 0.34
N LYS A 51 3.65 -18.57 -0.28
CA LYS A 51 4.97 -17.96 -0.09
C LYS A 51 5.08 -16.66 -0.88
N VAL A 52 5.47 -15.60 -0.17
CA VAL A 52 5.74 -14.29 -0.74
C VAL A 52 7.18 -13.89 -0.39
N THR A 53 7.99 -13.66 -1.41
CA THR A 53 9.36 -13.19 -1.25
C THR A 53 9.42 -11.67 -1.34
N VAL A 54 10.05 -11.04 -0.35
CA VAL A 54 10.35 -9.61 -0.30
C VAL A 54 11.82 -9.38 -0.04
N THR A 55 12.38 -8.27 -0.52
CA THR A 55 13.77 -7.91 -0.21
C THR A 55 13.80 -6.92 0.96
N ILE A 56 14.46 -7.29 2.05
CA ILE A 56 14.62 -6.48 3.26
C ILE A 56 16.11 -6.31 3.51
N GLY A 57 16.59 -5.05 3.56
CA GLY A 57 18.03 -4.79 3.75
C GLY A 57 18.92 -5.40 2.67
N GLY A 58 18.40 -5.57 1.45
CA GLY A 58 19.11 -6.21 0.34
C GLY A 58 19.08 -7.75 0.36
N GLN A 59 18.49 -8.38 1.37
CA GLN A 59 18.37 -9.84 1.46
C GLN A 59 16.94 -10.30 1.18
N PRO A 60 16.76 -11.42 0.43
CA PRO A 60 15.45 -12.00 0.24
C PRO A 60 14.94 -12.63 1.54
N GLN A 61 13.71 -12.30 1.91
CA GLN A 61 12.98 -12.87 3.02
C GLN A 61 11.68 -13.47 2.50
N GLU A 62 11.42 -14.72 2.88
CA GLU A 62 10.15 -15.38 2.58
C GLU A 62 9.19 -15.21 3.75
N LEU A 63 7.94 -14.84 3.44
CA LEU A 63 6.83 -14.71 4.37
C LEU A 63 5.62 -15.50 3.84
N THR A 64 4.74 -15.94 4.73
CA THR A 64 3.40 -16.40 4.32
C THR A 64 2.56 -15.21 3.86
N GLY A 65 1.54 -15.45 3.02
CA GLY A 65 0.66 -14.40 2.50
C GLY A 65 0.03 -13.58 3.61
N GLN A 66 -0.44 -14.25 4.67
CA GLN A 66 -0.99 -13.61 5.87
C GLN A 66 0.05 -12.73 6.57
N ASN A 67 1.25 -13.26 6.85
CA ASN A 67 2.29 -12.49 7.53
C ASN A 67 2.79 -11.33 6.68
N TYR A 68 2.90 -11.52 5.37
CA TYR A 68 3.25 -10.46 4.44
C TYR A 68 2.20 -9.34 4.44
N LEU A 69 0.91 -9.64 4.45
CA LEU A 69 -0.12 -8.60 4.46
C LEU A 69 -0.19 -7.86 5.80
N TYR A 70 -0.31 -8.58 6.91
CA TYR A 70 -0.59 -7.99 8.22
C TYR A 70 0.64 -7.49 8.97
N HIS A 71 1.81 -8.10 8.77
CA HIS A 71 3.03 -7.76 9.51
C HIS A 71 4.08 -7.03 8.65
N PHE A 72 3.87 -6.92 7.35
CA PHE A 72 4.77 -6.20 6.47
C PHE A 72 4.04 -5.11 5.66
N ALA A 73 3.16 -5.48 4.74
CA ALA A 73 2.57 -4.56 3.79
C ALA A 73 1.70 -3.47 4.45
N ILE A 74 0.80 -3.84 5.37
CA ILE A 74 -0.07 -2.86 6.02
C ILE A 74 0.75 -1.90 6.90
N LEU A 75 1.73 -2.41 7.65
CA LEU A 75 2.56 -1.58 8.53
C LEU A 75 3.40 -0.57 7.73
N GLN A 76 3.93 -0.97 6.58
CA GLN A 76 4.65 -0.05 5.67
C GLN A 76 3.73 1.06 5.16
N VAL A 77 2.50 0.72 4.74
CA VAL A 77 1.52 1.73 4.31
C VAL A 77 1.21 2.71 5.43
N GLN A 78 0.95 2.20 6.64
CA GLN A 78 0.64 3.06 7.79
C GLN A 78 1.83 3.96 8.15
N PHE A 79 3.05 3.43 8.20
CA PHE A 79 4.26 4.19 8.51
C PHE A 79 4.49 5.34 7.53
N HIS A 80 4.41 5.07 6.22
CA HIS A 80 4.63 6.10 5.20
C HIS A 80 3.48 7.10 5.12
N ALA A 81 2.23 6.67 5.29
CA ALA A 81 1.08 7.57 5.34
C ALA A 81 1.16 8.53 6.54
N THR A 82 1.52 8.03 7.72
CA THR A 82 1.73 8.87 8.92
C THR A 82 2.88 9.85 8.71
N THR A 83 4.00 9.40 8.13
CA THR A 83 5.14 10.27 7.84
C THR A 83 4.74 11.40 6.88
N ALA A 84 4.00 11.12 5.81
CA ALA A 84 3.51 12.13 4.88
C ALA A 84 2.54 13.11 5.57
N TYR A 85 1.63 12.60 6.40
CA TYR A 85 0.72 13.40 7.21
C TYR A 85 1.49 14.35 8.14
N ASP A 86 2.51 13.84 8.85
CA ASP A 86 3.31 14.63 9.78
C ASP A 86 4.12 15.71 9.07
N LEU A 87 4.70 15.41 7.90
CA LEU A 87 5.40 16.40 7.08
C LEU A 87 4.49 17.55 6.66
N LEU A 88 3.31 17.23 6.12
CA LEU A 88 2.31 18.24 5.72
C LEU A 88 1.85 19.08 6.91
N ARG A 89 1.57 18.42 8.04
CA ARG A 89 1.17 19.11 9.27
C ARG A 89 2.29 19.99 9.82
N SER A 90 3.55 19.57 9.70
CA SER A 90 4.71 20.33 10.18
C SER A 90 4.92 21.64 9.43
N VAL A 91 4.53 21.69 8.15
CA VAL A 91 4.60 22.90 7.30
C VAL A 91 3.30 23.73 7.31
N GLY A 92 2.37 23.44 8.23
CA GLY A 92 1.18 24.26 8.46
C GLY A 92 -0.04 23.91 7.62
N VAL A 93 -0.07 22.77 6.91
CA VAL A 93 -1.28 22.32 6.21
C VAL A 93 -2.37 22.01 7.24
N PRO A 94 -3.61 22.52 7.07
CA PRO A 94 -4.69 22.40 8.07
C PRO A 94 -5.38 21.03 8.02
N ILE A 95 -4.60 19.95 8.14
CA ILE A 95 -5.08 18.57 8.27
C ILE A 95 -5.14 18.15 9.74
N GLY A 96 -5.89 17.09 10.05
CA GLY A 96 -6.16 16.57 11.38
C GLY A 96 -6.28 15.05 11.40
N LYS A 97 -6.46 14.49 12.61
CA LYS A 97 -6.62 13.06 12.82
C LYS A 97 -7.73 12.44 11.95
N ILE A 98 -8.80 13.19 11.69
CA ILE A 98 -9.92 12.70 10.88
C ILE A 98 -9.54 12.55 9.39
N ASP A 99 -8.64 13.38 8.87
CA ASP A 99 -8.14 13.28 7.50
C ASP A 99 -7.27 12.04 7.30
N TYR A 100 -6.54 11.63 8.34
CA TYR A 100 -5.76 10.39 8.34
C TYR A 100 -6.64 9.14 8.51
N LEU A 101 -7.56 9.14 9.48
CA LEU A 101 -8.41 7.99 9.77
C LEU A 101 -9.50 7.76 8.73
N GLY A 102 -9.90 8.81 8.01
CA GLY A 102 -11.05 8.79 7.12
C GLY A 102 -12.40 8.79 7.85
N PRO A 103 -13.50 8.70 7.10
CA PRO A 103 -14.85 8.66 7.67
C PRO A 103 -15.04 7.40 8.52
N ARG A 104 -15.72 7.53 9.67
CA ARG A 104 -16.12 6.36 10.46
C ARG A 104 -17.13 5.54 9.63
N PRO A 105 -17.00 4.20 9.58
CA PRO A 105 -18.03 3.36 9.00
C PRO A 105 -19.35 3.63 9.74
N ARG A 106 -20.41 3.90 8.98
CA ARG A 106 -21.79 3.90 9.50
C ARG A 106 -22.41 2.55 9.25
#